data_AF-A0A7Y7ULH9-F1
#
_entry.id   AF-A0A7Y7ULH9-F1
#
_cell.length_a   1.000
_cell.length_b   1.000
_cell.length_c   1.000
_cell.angle_alpha   90.00
_cell.angle_beta   90.00
_cell.angle_gamma   90.00
#
_symmetry.space_group_name_H-M   'P 1'
#
loop_
_entity.id
_entity.type
_entity.pdbx_description
1 polymer ?
#
loop_
_entity_poly.entity_id
_entity_poly.type
_entity_poly.pdbx_seq_one_letter_code
_entity_poly.pdbx_strand_id
1 'polypeptide(L)'
;MSLDRLKSNEVSTSNERQISPETRKSPEAAIVSSETREKLKTISSREFLKIPESERLRYITKSQIDSTKISSGEIKEIEFNFTFDSKINRELYLKTTAGQVLPKEVREVKVGNEIYTRIGLKGEFFNSRNTRLTIHQDTRLEISKIGDIKELEKQNQNIFTSFKSENISKKDSGKDYIDLETTNYDDLLKGAIDKGIDPGFAIFVFGDEIKSLPLLSTDRQVRLEELLTDYHRIRNNLPNWNGNILEESEQRNNFVLALLKETCQNWKEKAKEYGIKEEKINLEERKTNNISLIDFTRLTGTNLNGLDFRPLSYKYPREASIKNNNPAGLTWNPSFAKTLDNYGINYYKGTSRPSIEGGNYFGFPNMEEGLNAFNLLWDIKLNRMGDKTFGQFAQNWAVDYTPYRNTFGNVWNTKLSDLDQKTIDTIKSAQMRIESPGMHRELSNIGVIV
;
A
#
# COMPACT_ATOMS: atom_id res chain seq x y z
N MET A 1 53.90 57.77 70.10
CA MET A 1 53.11 57.03 69.09
C MET A 1 52.51 58.06 68.13
N SER A 2 52.83 57.88 66.84
CA SER A 2 52.41 58.53 65.57
C SER A 2 51.64 59.86 65.60
N LEU A 3 52.15 60.96 65.03
CA LEU A 3 52.47 61.31 63.61
C LEU A 3 51.24 61.55 62.69
N ASP A 4 50.84 62.82 62.67
CA ASP A 4 50.78 63.76 61.53
C ASP A 4 50.17 63.43 60.15
N ARG A 5 49.21 64.30 59.79
CA ARG A 5 49.10 65.18 58.59
C ARG A 5 48.85 64.63 57.16
N LEU A 6 47.78 65.23 56.60
CA LEU A 6 47.62 65.94 55.31
C LEU A 6 47.83 65.23 53.96
N LYS A 7 46.74 65.28 53.17
CA LYS A 7 46.57 65.56 51.72
C LYS A 7 47.79 65.40 50.78
N SER A 8 47.57 64.68 49.68
CA SER A 8 47.95 65.13 48.32
C SER A 8 47.32 64.28 47.21
N ASN A 9 47.11 64.92 46.07
CA ASN A 9 46.68 64.38 44.77
C ASN A 9 47.73 63.41 44.19
N GLU A 10 47.30 62.49 43.33
CA GLU A 10 48.10 62.15 42.15
C GLU A 10 47.28 61.51 41.01
N VAL A 11 47.83 61.67 39.82
CA VAL A 11 47.26 61.56 38.47
C VAL A 11 47.75 60.27 37.81
N SER A 12 46.88 59.65 37.01
CA SER A 12 47.13 58.81 35.80
C SER A 12 48.38 57.92 35.74
N THR A 13 48.18 56.61 35.58
CA THR A 13 48.86 55.86 34.50
C THR A 13 48.01 54.70 33.96
N SER A 14 48.11 54.58 32.64
CA SER A 14 47.61 53.59 31.70
C SER A 14 48.03 52.14 31.98
N ASN A 15 47.17 51.17 31.64
CA ASN A 15 47.54 50.19 30.61
C ASN A 15 46.38 49.35 30.08
N GLU A 16 46.51 49.09 28.80
CA GLU A 16 45.62 48.40 27.88
C GLU A 16 45.34 46.96 28.29
N ARG A 17 44.10 46.52 28.08
CA ARG A 17 43.78 45.25 27.42
C ARG A 17 42.39 45.37 26.81
N GLN A 18 42.38 45.62 25.50
CA GLN A 18 41.24 45.37 24.63
C GLN A 18 40.87 43.88 24.74
N ILE A 19 39.70 43.60 25.30
CA ILE A 19 39.02 42.31 25.15
C ILE A 19 37.81 42.59 24.29
N SER A 20 37.90 42.14 23.03
CA SER A 20 36.80 42.06 22.08
C SER A 20 35.70 41.16 22.62
N PRO A 21 34.42 41.57 22.58
CA PRO A 21 33.31 40.63 22.50
C PRO A 21 32.87 40.52 21.04
N GLU A 22 33.56 39.67 20.27
CA GLU A 22 32.85 38.80 19.34
C GLU A 22 31.94 37.91 20.18
N THR A 23 30.69 38.31 20.34
CA THR A 23 29.62 37.33 20.49
C THR A 23 28.75 37.48 19.26
N ARG A 24 29.19 36.78 18.22
CA ARG A 24 28.40 36.43 17.04
C ARG A 24 26.99 36.09 17.52
N LYS A 25 26.03 36.91 17.10
CA LYS A 25 24.64 36.46 16.96
C LYS A 25 24.71 35.18 16.13
N SER A 26 24.49 34.03 16.77
CA SER A 26 24.25 32.78 16.06
C SER A 26 23.00 32.98 15.21
N PRO A 27 23.10 32.95 13.87
CA PRO A 27 21.98 33.20 12.98
C PRO A 27 21.44 31.87 12.48
N GLU A 28 20.64 31.16 13.29
CA GLU A 28 20.01 29.91 12.84
C GLU A 28 18.59 29.68 13.37
N ALA A 29 17.89 30.75 13.75
CA ALA A 29 16.43 30.78 13.80
C ALA A 29 15.91 31.41 12.50
N ALA A 30 16.16 30.74 11.38
CA ALA A 30 15.75 31.21 10.07
C ALA A 30 14.23 31.06 9.90
N ILE A 31 13.57 32.22 9.80
CA ILE A 31 12.34 32.43 9.05
C ILE A 31 12.45 31.60 7.76
N VAL A 32 11.55 30.65 7.56
CA VAL A 32 11.41 29.94 6.28
C VAL A 32 11.16 31.02 5.21
N SER A 33 12.18 31.32 4.41
CA SER A 33 12.12 32.36 3.39
C SER A 33 11.00 32.05 2.39
N SER A 34 10.52 33.07 1.68
CA SER A 34 9.54 32.91 0.60
C SER A 34 10.01 31.89 -0.45
N GLU A 35 11.32 31.77 -0.68
CA GLU A 35 11.94 30.73 -1.53
C GLU A 35 11.71 29.32 -0.98
N THR A 36 11.81 29.11 0.33
CA THR A 36 11.56 27.79 0.93
C THR A 36 10.07 27.42 0.86
N ARG A 37 9.15 28.40 0.92
CA ARG A 37 7.72 28.16 0.69
C ARG A 37 7.40 27.78 -0.76
N GLU A 38 8.07 28.40 -1.74
CA GLU A 38 7.96 28.02 -3.16
C GLU A 38 8.51 26.63 -3.41
N LYS A 39 9.68 26.27 -2.86
CA LYS A 39 10.26 24.92 -3.00
C LYS A 39 9.38 23.80 -2.45
N LEU A 40 8.64 24.06 -1.36
CA LEU A 40 7.71 23.10 -0.78
C LEU A 40 6.44 22.88 -1.62
N LYS A 41 6.12 23.77 -2.57
CA LYS A 41 4.98 23.58 -3.48
C LYS A 41 5.19 22.48 -4.50
N THR A 42 6.41 21.97 -4.68
CA THR A 42 6.71 20.90 -5.65
C THR A 42 7.66 19.83 -5.12
N ILE A 43 7.93 19.82 -3.81
CA ILE A 43 8.87 18.86 -3.21
C ILE A 43 8.30 17.44 -3.31
N SER A 44 9.10 16.50 -3.80
CA SER A 44 8.71 15.09 -3.81
C SER A 44 8.72 14.49 -2.41
N SER A 45 7.98 13.39 -2.20
CA SER A 45 8.04 12.64 -0.93
C SER A 45 9.47 12.18 -0.60
N ARG A 46 10.25 11.82 -1.62
CA ARG A 46 11.63 11.36 -1.45
C ARG A 46 12.55 12.48 -0.99
N GLU A 47 12.44 13.66 -1.59
CA GLU A 47 13.20 14.85 -1.17
C GLU A 47 12.82 15.30 0.25
N PHE A 48 11.53 15.22 0.60
CA PHE A 48 11.06 15.51 1.95
C PHE A 48 11.72 14.59 3.00
N LEU A 49 11.86 13.29 2.71
CA LEU A 49 12.52 12.36 3.63
C LEU A 49 14.03 12.61 3.79
N LYS A 50 14.67 13.35 2.88
CA LYS A 50 16.07 13.80 3.05
C LYS A 50 16.22 14.90 4.11
N ILE A 51 15.12 15.58 4.46
CA ILE A 51 15.11 16.57 5.54
C ILE A 51 15.26 15.82 6.88
N PRO A 52 16.11 16.30 7.81
CA PRO A 52 16.23 15.72 9.15
C PRO A 52 14.88 15.56 9.84
N GLU A 53 14.65 14.43 10.50
CA GLU A 53 13.37 14.07 11.14
C GLU A 53 12.85 15.17 12.07
N SER A 54 13.72 15.80 12.86
CA SER A 54 13.40 16.91 13.77
C SER A 54 12.86 18.15 13.05
N GLU A 55 13.27 18.39 11.80
CA GLU A 55 12.88 19.58 11.07
C GLU A 55 11.56 19.39 10.30
N ARG A 56 11.25 18.14 9.90
CA ARG A 56 10.15 17.82 8.98
C ARG A 56 8.80 18.45 9.35
N LEU A 57 8.43 18.45 10.64
CA LEU A 57 7.16 19.01 11.10
C LEU A 57 7.02 20.50 10.78
N ARG A 58 8.12 21.25 10.92
CA ARG A 58 8.18 22.68 10.61
C ARG A 58 7.90 22.95 9.13
N TYR A 59 8.36 22.06 8.25
CA TYR A 59 8.19 22.20 6.81
C TYR A 59 6.78 21.85 6.33
N ILE A 60 6.03 21.01 7.05
CA ILE A 60 4.69 20.60 6.64
C ILE A 60 3.56 21.32 7.38
N THR A 61 3.83 22.14 8.39
CA THR A 61 2.79 22.87 9.14
C THR A 61 2.83 24.38 8.87
N LYS A 62 1.68 25.03 8.60
CA LYS A 62 1.60 26.48 8.37
C LYS A 62 2.13 27.31 9.54
N SER A 63 1.91 26.81 10.76
CA SER A 63 2.42 27.40 12.01
C SER A 63 3.90 27.12 12.27
N GLN A 64 4.57 26.33 11.41
CA GLN A 64 6.00 26.05 11.48
C GLN A 64 6.41 25.51 12.85
N ILE A 65 5.69 24.49 13.30
CA ILE A 65 5.85 23.95 14.65
C ILE A 65 7.23 23.33 14.80
N ASP A 66 7.92 23.74 15.86
CA ASP A 66 9.21 23.18 16.26
C ASP A 66 9.02 21.87 17.03
N SER A 67 9.69 20.81 16.56
CA SER A 67 9.63 19.48 17.16
C SER A 67 10.13 19.48 18.62
N THR A 68 11.10 20.34 18.96
CA THR A 68 11.67 20.42 20.32
C THR A 68 10.68 20.94 21.34
N LYS A 69 9.76 21.83 20.93
CA LYS A 69 8.67 22.34 21.77
C LYS A 69 7.62 21.28 22.07
N ILE A 70 7.49 20.30 21.18
CA ILE A 70 6.67 19.12 21.43
C ILE A 70 7.38 18.19 22.41
N SER A 71 8.65 17.87 22.17
CA SER A 71 9.42 16.99 23.06
C SER A 71 9.54 17.54 24.48
N SER A 72 9.56 18.88 24.66
CA SER A 72 9.55 19.53 25.97
C SER A 72 8.17 19.59 26.64
N GLY A 73 7.10 19.30 25.90
CA GLY A 73 5.72 19.43 26.36
C GLY A 73 5.17 20.86 26.37
N GLU A 74 5.88 21.84 25.81
CA GLU A 74 5.41 23.22 25.63
C GLU A 74 4.20 23.26 24.68
N ILE A 75 4.25 22.51 23.58
CA ILE A 75 3.15 22.34 22.63
C ILE A 75 2.53 20.96 22.82
N LYS A 76 1.25 20.95 23.19
CA LYS A 76 0.45 19.72 23.35
C LYS A 76 -0.60 19.53 22.28
N GLU A 77 -0.97 20.59 21.57
CA GLU A 77 -1.98 20.54 20.51
C GLU A 77 -1.34 20.92 19.19
N ILE A 78 -1.60 20.11 18.15
CA ILE A 78 -1.10 20.34 16.81
C ILE A 78 -2.27 20.24 15.84
N GLU A 79 -2.42 21.25 15.00
CA GLU A 79 -3.31 21.21 13.84
C GLU A 79 -2.46 21.09 12.57
N PHE A 80 -2.65 20.01 11.82
CA PHE A 80 -1.98 19.78 10.55
C PHE A 80 -2.62 20.60 9.45
N ASN A 81 -2.22 21.87 9.41
CA ASN A 81 -2.50 22.75 8.30
C ASN A 81 -1.31 22.69 7.33
N PHE A 82 -1.43 21.98 6.21
CA PHE A 82 -0.29 21.78 5.32
C PHE A 82 0.21 23.10 4.70
N THR A 83 1.53 23.26 4.63
CA THR A 83 2.20 24.40 3.97
C THR A 83 2.08 24.34 2.45
N PHE A 84 1.82 23.16 1.91
CA PHE A 84 1.72 22.87 0.48
C PHE A 84 0.27 22.56 0.08
N ASP A 85 -0.04 22.75 -1.20
CA ASP A 85 -1.33 22.34 -1.76
C ASP A 85 -1.36 20.82 -1.96
N SER A 86 -2.25 20.13 -1.24
CA SER A 86 -2.40 18.67 -1.29
C SER A 86 -2.94 18.16 -2.62
N LYS A 87 -3.59 19.01 -3.43
CA LYS A 87 -3.99 18.67 -4.80
C LYS A 87 -2.81 18.65 -5.75
N ILE A 88 -1.83 19.52 -5.52
CA ILE A 88 -0.61 19.63 -6.32
C ILE A 88 0.42 18.58 -5.87
N ASN A 89 0.72 18.50 -4.57
CA ASN A 89 1.64 17.48 -4.00
C ASN A 89 0.88 16.31 -3.40
N ARG A 90 0.05 15.67 -4.21
CA ARG A 90 -0.77 14.54 -3.77
C ARG A 90 0.06 13.37 -3.25
N GLU A 91 1.22 13.12 -3.83
CA GLU A 91 2.09 12.03 -3.37
C GLU A 91 2.61 12.28 -1.96
N LEU A 92 3.19 13.47 -1.71
CA LEU A 92 3.66 13.86 -0.38
C LEU A 92 2.52 13.79 0.64
N TYR A 93 1.34 14.33 0.28
CA TYR A 93 0.14 14.28 1.12
C TYR A 93 -0.25 12.84 1.51
N LEU A 94 -0.22 11.89 0.57
CA LEU A 94 -0.61 10.51 0.83
C LEU A 94 0.46 9.71 1.57
N LYS A 95 1.73 10.06 1.41
CA LYS A 95 2.85 9.31 1.97
C LYS A 95 3.29 9.84 3.34
N THR A 96 3.24 11.13 3.62
CA THR A 96 3.70 11.64 4.92
C THR A 96 2.83 11.13 6.07
N THR A 97 3.46 10.57 7.10
CA THR A 97 2.78 10.02 8.28
C THR A 97 3.12 10.78 9.56
N ALA A 98 2.30 10.59 10.61
CA ALA A 98 2.59 11.12 11.94
C ALA A 98 3.91 10.56 12.50
N GLY A 99 4.21 9.28 12.27
CA GLY A 99 5.46 8.66 12.72
C GLY A 99 6.71 9.27 12.10
N GLN A 100 6.61 9.81 10.88
CA GLN A 100 7.72 10.44 10.14
C GLN A 100 8.02 11.89 10.56
N VAL A 101 7.09 12.55 11.24
CA VAL A 101 7.15 14.00 11.53
C VAL A 101 7.05 14.35 13.00
N LEU A 102 6.43 13.49 13.83
CA LEU A 102 6.38 13.72 15.26
C LEU A 102 7.65 13.21 15.94
N PRO A 103 8.16 13.92 16.97
CA PRO A 103 9.35 13.51 17.71
C PRO A 103 9.22 12.10 18.30
N LYS A 104 10.35 11.39 18.40
CA LYS A 104 10.43 10.01 18.90
C LYS A 104 9.95 9.87 20.35
N GLU A 105 10.02 10.96 21.13
CA GLU A 105 9.52 11.01 22.50
C GLU A 105 8.00 10.87 22.58
N VAL A 106 7.26 11.26 21.54
CA VAL A 106 5.79 11.22 21.56
C VAL A 106 5.33 9.76 21.51
N ARG A 107 4.67 9.32 22.59
CA ARG A 107 4.20 7.94 22.76
C ARG A 107 2.73 7.77 22.46
N GLU A 108 1.91 8.71 22.90
CA GLU A 108 0.47 8.64 22.73
C GLU A 108 -0.06 9.99 22.28
N VAL A 109 -0.98 9.93 21.33
CA VAL A 109 -1.72 11.09 20.81
C VAL A 109 -3.20 10.76 20.78
N LYS A 110 -4.03 11.78 20.94
CA LYS A 110 -5.48 11.69 20.90
C LYS A 110 -6.01 12.47 19.70
N VAL A 111 -6.92 11.86 18.95
CA VAL A 111 -7.62 12.49 17.81
C VAL A 111 -9.12 12.25 18.01
N GLY A 112 -9.85 13.33 18.29
CA GLY A 112 -11.23 13.22 18.74
C GLY A 112 -11.32 12.39 20.04
N ASN A 113 -12.01 11.26 19.99
CA ASN A 113 -12.18 10.35 21.14
C ASN A 113 -11.25 9.12 21.10
N GLU A 114 -10.39 9.00 20.09
CA GLU A 114 -9.51 7.85 19.92
C GLU A 114 -8.10 8.17 20.40
N ILE A 115 -7.49 7.20 21.11
CA ILE A 115 -6.09 7.25 21.54
C ILE A 115 -5.29 6.36 20.60
N TYR A 116 -4.18 6.90 20.10
CA TYR A 116 -3.23 6.22 19.26
C TYR A 116 -1.88 6.15 19.95
N THR A 117 -1.27 4.97 19.94
CA THR A 117 0.02 4.68 20.59
C THR A 117 1.07 4.37 19.54
N ARG A 118 2.26 4.95 19.70
CA ARG A 118 3.42 4.68 18.83
C ARG A 118 3.95 3.27 19.06
N ILE A 119 4.16 2.52 17.98
CA ILE A 119 4.87 1.23 18.00
C ILE A 119 6.37 1.50 17.90
N GLY A 120 7.20 0.91 18.77
CA GLY A 120 8.65 1.12 18.76
C GLY A 120 9.04 2.59 18.99
N LEU A 121 10.28 2.95 18.67
CA LEU A 121 10.87 4.29 18.79
C LEU A 121 10.48 5.23 17.63
N LYS A 122 10.53 4.74 16.39
CA LYS A 122 10.25 5.46 15.13
C LYS A 122 9.07 4.87 14.34
N GLY A 123 8.28 3.99 14.94
CA GLY A 123 7.13 3.38 14.26
C GLY A 123 5.94 4.31 14.13
N GLU A 124 4.88 3.77 13.53
CA GLU A 124 3.63 4.50 13.33
C GLU A 124 2.74 4.43 14.58
N PHE A 125 1.75 5.31 14.62
CA PHE A 125 0.77 5.38 15.70
C PHE A 125 -0.46 4.52 15.36
N PHE A 126 -0.88 3.66 16.28
CA PHE A 126 -2.03 2.76 16.10
C PHE A 126 -2.99 2.86 17.28
N ASN A 127 -4.29 2.79 17.03
CA ASN A 127 -5.30 2.70 18.09
C ASN A 127 -5.46 1.26 18.58
N SER A 128 -6.33 1.06 19.58
CA SER A 128 -6.62 -0.26 20.17
C SER A 128 -7.19 -1.30 19.19
N ARG A 129 -7.70 -0.85 18.04
CA ARG A 129 -8.20 -1.71 16.94
C ARG A 129 -7.12 -1.99 15.89
N ASN A 130 -5.86 -1.69 16.19
CA ASN A 130 -4.73 -1.81 15.26
C ASN A 130 -4.91 -0.98 13.98
N THR A 131 -5.70 0.09 14.04
CA THR A 131 -5.86 1.05 12.94
C THR A 131 -4.82 2.16 13.10
N ARG A 132 -4.07 2.40 12.05
CA ARG A 132 -3.02 3.42 12.00
C ARG A 132 -3.62 4.82 11.92
N LEU A 133 -3.04 5.76 12.65
CA LEU A 133 -3.32 7.17 12.49
C LEU A 133 -2.90 7.65 11.09
N THR A 134 -3.84 8.25 10.36
CA THR A 134 -3.56 8.92 9.10
C THR A 134 -3.78 10.41 9.28
N ILE A 135 -2.80 11.23 8.88
CA ILE A 135 -2.86 12.68 9.00
C ILE A 135 -3.33 13.30 7.68
N HIS A 136 -4.32 14.19 7.78
CA HIS A 136 -4.92 14.92 6.67
C HIS A 136 -4.94 16.41 6.98
N GLN A 137 -5.32 17.21 5.98
CA GLN A 137 -5.55 18.64 6.17
C GLN A 137 -6.55 18.83 7.32
N ASP A 138 -6.26 19.78 8.22
CA ASP A 138 -7.06 20.14 9.40
C ASP A 138 -7.14 19.03 10.47
N THR A 139 -6.30 18.00 10.38
CA THR A 139 -6.21 16.98 11.44
C THR A 139 -5.68 17.60 12.72
N ARG A 140 -6.45 17.50 13.80
CA ARG A 140 -6.08 17.99 15.13
C ARG A 140 -5.68 16.83 16.02
N LEU A 141 -4.50 16.91 16.61
CA LEU A 141 -4.03 15.97 17.60
C LEU A 141 -3.72 16.67 18.92
N GLU A 142 -3.94 15.93 20.01
CA GLU A 142 -3.53 16.27 21.35
C GLU A 142 -2.47 15.25 21.81
N ILE A 143 -1.33 15.71 22.32
CA ILE A 143 -0.26 14.86 22.83
C ILE A 143 -0.60 14.48 24.26
N SER A 144 -0.97 13.21 24.45
CA SER A 144 -1.36 12.69 25.76
C SER A 144 -0.18 12.10 26.53
N LYS A 145 0.91 11.70 25.85
CA LYS A 145 2.08 11.10 26.52
C LYS A 145 3.39 11.32 25.77
N ILE A 146 4.41 11.71 26.54
CA ILE A 146 5.81 11.83 26.13
C ILE A 146 6.62 10.84 26.98
N GLY A 147 7.51 10.07 26.35
CA GLY A 147 8.37 9.07 26.99
C GLY A 147 9.81 9.54 27.15
N ASP A 148 10.59 8.86 27.98
CA ASP A 148 12.03 9.09 28.12
C ASP A 148 12.79 8.44 26.96
N ILE A 149 13.38 9.27 26.10
CA ILE A 149 14.11 8.82 24.92
C ILE A 149 15.31 7.93 25.26
N LYS A 150 16.01 8.21 26.36
CA LYS A 150 17.25 7.49 26.72
C LYS A 150 16.94 6.06 27.13
N GLU A 151 15.83 5.87 27.83
CA GLU A 151 15.37 4.55 28.23
C GLU A 151 14.97 3.72 27.00
N LEU A 152 14.21 4.32 26.08
CA LEU A 152 13.76 3.64 24.86
C LEU A 152 14.92 3.26 23.93
N GLU A 153 15.89 4.16 23.73
CA GLU A 153 17.09 3.88 22.95
C GLU A 153 17.91 2.73 23.57
N LYS A 154 18.03 2.70 24.89
CA LYS A 154 18.70 1.60 25.60
C LYS A 154 17.97 0.26 25.41
N GLN A 155 16.64 0.25 25.47
CA GLN A 155 15.84 -0.97 25.22
C GLN A 155 16.07 -1.49 23.80
N ASN A 156 16.00 -0.62 22.79
CA ASN A 156 16.24 -1.00 21.40
C ASN A 156 17.67 -1.50 21.16
N GLN A 157 18.67 -0.86 21.77
CA GLN A 157 20.06 -1.28 21.66
C GLN A 157 20.29 -2.67 22.27
N ASN A 158 19.61 -3.00 23.37
CA ASN A 158 19.65 -4.34 23.96
C ASN A 158 19.06 -5.38 23.00
N ILE A 159 17.88 -5.10 22.41
CA ILE A 159 17.24 -5.99 21.42
C ILE A 159 18.16 -6.24 20.23
N PHE A 160 18.78 -5.17 19.70
CA PHE A 160 19.73 -5.27 18.59
C PHE A 160 20.93 -6.16 18.92
N THR A 161 21.51 -5.98 20.11
CA THR A 161 22.68 -6.73 20.56
C THR A 161 22.33 -8.21 20.78
N SER A 162 21.20 -8.50 21.44
CA SER A 162 20.68 -9.85 21.65
C SER A 162 20.44 -10.57 20.31
N PHE A 163 19.73 -9.93 19.37
CA PHE A 163 19.46 -10.52 18.06
C PHE A 163 20.73 -10.88 17.29
N LYS A 164 21.76 -10.01 17.31
CA LYS A 164 23.06 -10.31 16.70
C LYS A 164 23.73 -11.52 17.37
N SER A 165 23.78 -11.55 18.70
CA SER A 165 24.44 -12.63 19.43
C SER A 165 23.80 -14.01 19.22
N GLU A 166 22.46 -14.07 19.16
CA GLU A 166 21.72 -15.31 18.94
C GLU A 166 21.89 -15.88 17.53
N ASN A 167 22.06 -15.02 16.53
CA ASN A 167 22.22 -15.46 15.14
C ASN A 167 23.68 -15.74 14.77
N ILE A 168 24.65 -15.07 15.42
CA ILE A 168 26.08 -15.41 15.29
C ILE A 168 26.34 -16.81 15.89
N SER A 169 25.76 -17.11 17.06
CA SER A 169 25.98 -18.42 17.73
C SER A 169 25.35 -19.62 17.01
N LYS A 170 24.39 -19.42 16.11
CA LYS A 170 23.78 -20.50 15.30
C LYS A 170 24.63 -20.88 14.07
N LYS A 171 25.63 -20.08 13.69
CA LYS A 171 26.52 -20.31 12.53
C LYS A 171 27.36 -21.59 12.68
N ASP A 172 27.65 -22.01 13.92
CA ASP A 172 28.43 -23.24 14.21
C ASP A 172 27.64 -24.55 14.00
N SER A 173 26.36 -24.49 13.63
CA SER A 173 25.46 -25.66 13.51
C SER A 173 25.19 -26.14 12.07
N GLY A 174 25.81 -25.54 11.06
CA GLY A 174 25.82 -26.07 9.67
C GLY A 174 24.50 -26.02 8.90
N LYS A 175 23.51 -25.22 9.33
CA LYS A 175 22.32 -24.90 8.52
C LYS A 175 22.49 -23.54 7.84
N ASP A 176 22.01 -23.41 6.60
CA ASP A 176 22.02 -22.15 5.84
C ASP A 176 21.43 -21.01 6.69
N TYR A 177 22.28 -20.08 7.11
CA TYR A 177 21.88 -18.90 7.87
C TYR A 177 22.36 -17.63 7.19
N ILE A 178 21.54 -16.58 7.33
CA ILE A 178 21.81 -15.22 6.88
C ILE A 178 23.23 -14.83 7.31
N ASP A 179 24.12 -14.59 6.36
CA ASP A 179 25.47 -14.13 6.65
C ASP A 179 25.44 -12.68 7.18
N LEU A 180 25.30 -12.56 8.50
CA LEU A 180 25.30 -11.29 9.23
C LEU A 180 26.71 -10.68 9.37
N GLU A 181 27.75 -11.28 8.77
CA GLU A 181 29.12 -10.74 8.85
C GLU A 181 29.33 -9.43 8.09
N THR A 182 28.33 -8.94 7.36
CA THR A 182 28.43 -7.66 6.66
C THR A 182 27.63 -6.58 7.36
N THR A 183 28.29 -5.44 7.62
CA THR A 183 27.72 -4.13 7.98
C THR A 183 26.56 -3.67 7.07
N ASN A 184 26.30 -4.40 5.98
CA ASN A 184 25.23 -4.20 5.01
C ASN A 184 23.81 -4.36 5.55
N TYR A 185 23.59 -4.89 6.76
CA TYR A 185 22.24 -4.98 7.33
C TYR A 185 22.05 -4.19 8.63
N ASP A 186 23.10 -3.57 9.17
CA ASP A 186 23.02 -2.89 10.46
C ASP A 186 21.96 -1.79 10.49
N ASP A 187 21.89 -0.98 9.44
CA ASP A 187 20.90 0.09 9.33
C ASP A 187 19.47 -0.45 9.17
N LEU A 188 19.30 -1.58 8.46
CA LEU A 188 18.00 -2.24 8.30
C LEU A 188 17.53 -2.84 9.63
N LEU A 189 18.42 -3.55 10.33
CA LEU A 189 18.15 -4.14 11.64
C LEU A 189 17.78 -3.05 12.66
N LYS A 190 18.58 -1.98 12.75
CA LYS A 190 18.28 -0.85 13.63
C LYS A 190 16.95 -0.20 13.27
N GLY A 191 16.72 0.07 11.98
CA GLY A 191 15.48 0.66 11.51
C GLY A 191 14.24 -0.22 11.80
N ALA A 192 14.36 -1.54 11.61
CA ALA A 192 13.30 -2.49 11.91
C ALA A 192 12.97 -2.49 13.41
N ILE A 193 13.97 -2.62 14.28
CA ILE A 193 13.80 -2.58 15.74
C ILE A 193 13.20 -1.26 16.18
N ASP A 194 13.72 -0.14 15.65
CA ASP A 194 13.18 1.19 15.92
C ASP A 194 11.71 1.30 15.54
N LYS A 195 11.26 0.60 14.51
CA LYS A 195 9.85 0.59 14.10
C LYS A 195 9.02 -0.52 14.74
N GLY A 196 9.60 -1.37 15.60
CA GLY A 196 8.93 -2.52 16.21
C GLY A 196 8.60 -3.63 15.20
N ILE A 197 9.46 -3.81 14.20
CA ILE A 197 9.36 -4.82 13.15
C ILE A 197 10.34 -5.94 13.48
N ASP A 198 9.91 -7.19 13.31
CA ASP A 198 10.80 -8.35 13.50
C ASP A 198 12.03 -8.25 12.57
N PRO A 199 13.27 -8.28 13.10
CA PRO A 199 14.46 -8.03 12.29
C PRO A 199 14.73 -9.16 11.28
N GLY A 200 14.39 -10.41 11.61
CA GLY A 200 14.51 -11.55 10.71
C GLY A 200 13.58 -11.41 9.51
N PHE A 201 12.33 -11.04 9.75
CA PHE A 201 11.35 -10.74 8.71
C PHE A 201 11.78 -9.55 7.85
N ALA A 202 12.29 -8.47 8.46
CA ALA A 202 12.78 -7.31 7.72
C ALA A 202 13.94 -7.67 6.77
N ILE A 203 14.89 -8.50 7.20
CA ILE A 203 15.96 -9.01 6.33
C ILE A 203 15.38 -9.85 5.20
N PHE A 204 14.47 -10.77 5.51
CA PHE A 204 13.87 -11.64 4.50
C PHE A 204 13.18 -10.84 3.38
N VAL A 205 12.37 -9.84 3.76
CA VAL A 205 11.58 -9.05 2.81
C VAL A 205 12.43 -7.99 2.10
N PHE A 206 13.23 -7.23 2.83
CA PHE A 206 13.89 -6.01 2.32
C PHE A 206 15.39 -6.18 2.06
N GLY A 207 15.99 -7.31 2.47
CA GLY A 207 17.44 -7.50 2.49
C GLY A 207 18.10 -7.30 1.12
N ASP A 208 17.58 -7.94 0.07
CA ASP A 208 18.18 -7.88 -1.28
C ASP A 208 18.16 -6.46 -1.85
N GLU A 209 17.04 -5.76 -1.67
CA GLU A 209 16.89 -4.39 -2.14
C GLU A 209 17.87 -3.47 -1.42
N ILE A 210 17.96 -3.58 -0.10
CA ILE A 210 18.89 -2.77 0.69
C ILE A 210 20.34 -3.12 0.40
N LYS A 211 20.68 -4.40 0.18
CA LYS A 211 22.03 -4.82 -0.19
C LYS A 211 22.51 -4.22 -1.51
N SER A 212 21.60 -3.94 -2.44
CA SER A 212 21.91 -3.32 -3.73
C SER A 212 22.28 -1.83 -3.64
N LEU A 213 21.99 -1.16 -2.51
CA LEU A 213 22.20 0.28 -2.34
C LEU A 213 23.52 0.61 -1.61
N PRO A 214 24.24 1.69 -2.01
CA PRO A 214 25.48 2.09 -1.36
C PRO A 214 25.33 2.33 0.15
N LEU A 215 26.25 1.74 0.94
CA LEU A 215 26.33 1.92 2.38
C LEU A 215 26.39 3.40 2.77
N LEU A 216 25.71 3.74 3.87
CA LEU A 216 25.69 5.09 4.47
C LEU A 216 25.23 6.22 3.52
N SER A 217 24.63 5.90 2.38
CA SER A 217 24.08 6.91 1.47
C SER A 217 22.73 7.44 1.98
N THR A 218 22.45 8.72 1.72
CA THR A 218 21.14 9.32 2.00
C THR A 218 20.03 8.58 1.26
N ASP A 219 20.28 8.10 0.03
CA ASP A 219 19.29 7.34 -0.74
C ASP A 219 18.95 6.00 -0.10
N ARG A 220 19.93 5.32 0.50
CA ARG A 220 19.70 4.11 1.29
C ARG A 220 18.87 4.38 2.53
N GLN A 221 19.15 5.46 3.26
CA GLN A 221 18.38 5.86 4.45
C GLN A 221 16.94 6.20 4.11
N VAL A 222 16.71 6.97 3.04
CA VAL A 222 15.37 7.30 2.56
C VAL A 222 14.62 6.03 2.15
N ARG A 223 15.28 5.13 1.40
CA ARG A 223 14.63 3.89 0.97
C ARG A 223 14.27 2.98 2.13
N LEU A 224 15.14 2.86 3.15
CA LEU A 224 14.84 2.15 4.38
C LEU A 224 13.59 2.72 5.07
N GLU A 225 13.50 4.04 5.19
CA GLU A 225 12.36 4.69 5.81
C GLU A 225 11.06 4.45 5.03
N GLU A 226 11.11 4.49 3.69
CA GLU A 226 9.97 4.14 2.82
C GLU A 226 9.51 2.70 3.06
N LEU A 227 10.39 1.72 2.89
CA LEU A 227 10.08 0.29 2.99
C LEU A 227 9.48 -0.09 4.35
N LEU A 228 10.09 0.39 5.43
CA LEU A 228 9.62 0.08 6.78
C LEU A 228 8.33 0.85 7.12
N THR A 229 8.04 1.96 6.45
CA THR A 229 6.75 2.66 6.57
C THR A 229 5.66 1.97 5.74
N ASP A 230 6.01 1.43 4.57
CA ASP A 230 5.11 0.64 3.72
C ASP A 230 4.64 -0.63 4.43
N TYR A 231 5.52 -1.28 5.20
CA TYR A 231 5.13 -2.35 6.12
C TYR A 231 3.95 -1.95 7.02
N HIS A 232 4.00 -0.78 7.67
CA HIS A 232 2.92 -0.28 8.51
C HIS A 232 1.69 0.20 7.73
N ARG A 233 1.86 0.72 6.50
CA ARG A 233 0.74 1.09 5.61
C ARG A 233 -0.06 -0.14 5.22
N ILE A 234 0.61 -1.19 4.78
CA ILE A 234 -0.02 -2.42 4.31
C ILE A 234 -0.68 -3.15 5.48
N ARG A 235 -0.03 -3.16 6.65
CA ARG A 235 -0.63 -3.61 7.91
C ARG A 235 -1.99 -2.95 8.18
N ASN A 236 -2.10 -1.64 7.99
CA ASN A 236 -3.34 -0.89 8.24
C ASN A 236 -4.52 -1.34 7.38
N ASN A 237 -4.26 -1.88 6.19
CA ASN A 237 -5.29 -2.36 5.27
C ASN A 237 -5.80 -3.77 5.64
N LEU A 238 -5.32 -4.37 6.73
CA LEU A 238 -5.71 -5.68 7.23
C LEU A 238 -6.33 -5.56 8.63
N PRO A 239 -7.60 -5.11 8.72
CA PRO A 239 -8.30 -4.99 10.00
C PRO A 239 -8.33 -6.34 10.72
N ASN A 240 -8.08 -6.31 12.04
CA ASN A 240 -7.99 -7.48 12.94
C ASN A 240 -6.71 -8.33 12.82
N TRP A 241 -5.64 -7.84 12.18
CA TRP A 241 -4.35 -8.53 12.27
C TRP A 241 -3.88 -8.59 13.73
N ASN A 242 -3.69 -9.81 14.25
CA ASN A 242 -3.25 -10.06 15.62
C ASN A 242 -1.74 -9.85 15.84
N GLY A 243 -1.00 -9.55 14.77
CA GLY A 243 0.43 -9.23 14.84
C GLY A 243 1.36 -10.43 14.98
N ASN A 244 0.83 -11.65 15.07
CA ASN A 244 1.69 -12.83 15.25
C ASN A 244 2.20 -13.34 13.89
N ILE A 245 3.37 -12.86 13.49
CA ILE A 245 4.04 -13.27 12.23
C ILE A 245 4.43 -14.76 12.25
N LEU A 246 4.49 -15.38 13.43
CA LEU A 246 4.84 -16.79 13.61
C LEU A 246 3.65 -17.75 13.47
N GLU A 247 2.41 -17.24 13.47
CA GLU A 247 1.22 -18.07 13.24
C GLU A 247 1.00 -18.29 11.74
N GLU A 248 0.97 -19.56 11.32
CA GLU A 248 0.48 -19.92 9.99
C GLU A 248 -1.01 -19.62 9.89
N SER A 249 -1.33 -18.45 9.35
CA SER A 249 -2.70 -18.02 9.11
C SER A 249 -2.85 -17.48 7.69
N GLU A 250 -4.07 -17.54 7.19
CA GLU A 250 -4.40 -16.94 5.90
C GLU A 250 -4.12 -15.43 5.88
N GLN A 251 -4.33 -14.76 7.02
CA GLN A 251 -4.06 -13.34 7.22
C GLN A 251 -2.56 -13.02 7.10
N ARG A 252 -1.68 -13.84 7.69
CA ARG A 252 -0.21 -13.72 7.50
C ARG A 252 0.15 -13.82 6.02
N ASN A 253 -0.35 -14.84 5.32
CA ASN A 253 -0.03 -15.05 3.91
C ASN A 253 -0.53 -13.88 3.04
N ASN A 254 -1.72 -13.34 3.33
CA ASN A 254 -2.24 -12.16 2.64
C ASN A 254 -1.37 -10.92 2.88
N PHE A 255 -0.95 -10.71 4.13
CA PHE A 255 -0.06 -9.60 4.49
C PHE A 255 1.28 -9.69 3.75
N VAL A 256 1.92 -10.86 3.79
CA VAL A 256 3.24 -11.06 3.18
C VAL A 256 3.16 -10.92 1.67
N LEU A 257 2.12 -11.44 1.02
CA LEU A 257 1.91 -11.24 -0.41
C LEU A 257 1.74 -9.77 -0.76
N ALA A 258 0.89 -9.05 -0.03
CA ALA A 258 0.66 -7.63 -0.27
C ALA A 258 1.95 -6.82 -0.09
N LEU A 259 2.73 -7.13 0.95
CA LEU A 259 4.01 -6.49 1.22
C LEU A 259 5.02 -6.77 0.11
N LEU A 260 5.27 -8.04 -0.21
CA LEU A 260 6.23 -8.43 -1.24
C LEU A 260 5.87 -7.81 -2.60
N LYS A 261 4.58 -7.76 -2.97
CA LYS A 261 4.12 -7.14 -4.22
C LYS A 261 4.47 -5.65 -4.31
N GLU A 262 4.29 -4.93 -3.20
CA GLU A 262 4.57 -3.49 -3.16
C GLU A 262 6.07 -3.19 -3.11
N THR A 263 6.86 -4.06 -2.45
CA THR A 263 8.25 -3.75 -2.11
C THR A 263 9.28 -4.57 -2.86
N CYS A 264 8.91 -5.60 -3.63
CA CYS A 264 9.87 -6.50 -4.27
C CYS A 264 9.53 -6.77 -5.75
N GLN A 265 10.52 -6.61 -6.64
CA GLN A 265 10.34 -6.94 -8.06
C GLN A 265 10.17 -8.46 -8.28
N ASN A 266 10.87 -9.30 -7.51
CA ASN A 266 10.81 -10.77 -7.58
C ASN A 266 9.86 -11.37 -6.53
N TRP A 267 8.77 -10.66 -6.20
CA TRP A 267 7.89 -11.00 -5.09
C TRP A 267 7.36 -12.44 -5.10
N LYS A 268 7.19 -13.05 -6.29
CA LYS A 268 6.69 -14.43 -6.43
C LYS A 268 7.69 -15.47 -5.93
N GLU A 269 8.97 -15.31 -6.28
CA GLU A 269 10.03 -16.22 -5.84
C GLU A 269 10.16 -16.14 -4.32
N LYS A 270 10.19 -14.93 -3.77
CA LYS A 270 10.18 -14.71 -2.31
C LYS A 270 8.92 -15.27 -1.65
N ALA A 271 7.75 -15.14 -2.26
CA ALA A 271 6.53 -15.72 -1.71
C ALA A 271 6.63 -17.26 -1.61
N LYS A 272 7.23 -17.92 -2.62
CA LYS A 272 7.51 -19.36 -2.59
C LYS A 272 8.50 -19.71 -1.48
N GLU A 273 9.61 -18.97 -1.36
CA GLU A 273 10.59 -19.14 -0.28
C GLU A 273 9.97 -18.99 1.11
N TYR A 274 8.98 -18.11 1.25
CA TYR A 274 8.24 -17.91 2.49
C TYR A 274 7.19 -19.01 2.78
N GLY A 275 7.06 -20.00 1.90
CA GLY A 275 6.12 -21.12 2.05
C GLY A 275 4.70 -20.84 1.54
N ILE A 276 4.50 -19.78 0.75
CA ILE A 276 3.19 -19.47 0.18
C ILE A 276 2.94 -20.37 -1.03
N LYS A 277 1.80 -21.07 -1.01
CA LYS A 277 1.41 -22.00 -2.08
C LYS A 277 1.27 -21.30 -3.44
N GLU A 278 1.69 -21.99 -4.49
CA GLU A 278 1.71 -21.47 -5.85
C GLU A 278 0.33 -21.07 -6.36
N GLU A 279 -0.74 -21.78 -5.97
CA GLU A 279 -2.11 -21.43 -6.37
C GLU A 279 -2.50 -20.02 -5.87
N LYS A 280 -2.06 -19.65 -4.67
CA LYS A 280 -2.35 -18.34 -4.07
C LYS A 280 -1.52 -17.22 -4.70
N ILE A 281 -0.27 -17.50 -5.03
CA ILE A 281 0.60 -16.57 -5.76
C ILE A 281 -0.01 -16.26 -7.14
N ASN A 282 -0.45 -17.31 -7.85
CA ASN A 282 -1.10 -17.16 -9.15
C ASN A 282 -2.42 -16.38 -9.04
N LEU A 283 -3.24 -16.65 -8.01
CA LEU A 283 -4.47 -15.88 -7.76
C LEU A 283 -4.18 -14.39 -7.54
N GLU A 284 -3.18 -14.05 -6.73
CA GLU A 284 -2.82 -12.65 -6.46
C GLU A 284 -2.16 -11.96 -7.65
N GLU A 285 -1.38 -12.67 -8.46
CA GLU A 285 -0.86 -12.16 -9.72
C GLU A 285 -2.02 -11.76 -10.66
N ARG A 286 -3.02 -12.63 -10.79
CA ARG A 286 -4.20 -12.37 -11.63
C ARG A 286 -4.92 -11.07 -11.22
N LYS A 287 -5.00 -10.76 -9.92
CA LYS A 287 -5.59 -9.51 -9.41
C LYS A 287 -4.78 -8.25 -9.73
N THR A 288 -3.45 -8.36 -9.87
CA THR A 288 -2.55 -7.20 -10.01
C THR A 288 -2.43 -6.74 -11.47
N ASN A 289 -2.59 -7.67 -12.42
CA ASN A 289 -2.43 -7.40 -13.85
C ASN A 289 -3.65 -6.73 -14.51
N ASN A 290 -4.44 -5.95 -13.76
CA ASN A 290 -5.65 -5.26 -14.26
C ASN A 290 -6.59 -6.18 -15.06
N ILE A 291 -6.71 -7.43 -14.62
CA ILE A 291 -7.90 -8.20 -14.92
C ILE A 291 -8.84 -7.93 -13.77
N SER A 292 -9.92 -7.22 -14.07
CA SER A 292 -11.10 -7.17 -13.23
C SER A 292 -11.69 -8.59 -13.20
N LEU A 293 -11.02 -9.50 -12.48
CA LEU A 293 -11.68 -10.66 -11.92
C LEU A 293 -12.65 -10.08 -10.91
N ILE A 294 -13.89 -9.89 -11.37
CA ILE A 294 -15.01 -9.72 -10.46
C ILE A 294 -14.93 -10.92 -9.54
N ASP A 295 -14.60 -10.64 -8.29
CA ASP A 295 -14.76 -11.59 -7.23
C ASP A 295 -16.27 -11.76 -7.01
N PHE A 296 -16.91 -12.61 -7.81
CA PHE A 296 -18.32 -12.93 -7.63
C PHE A 296 -18.57 -13.57 -6.26
N THR A 297 -17.54 -14.01 -5.53
CA THR A 297 -17.68 -14.42 -4.12
C THR A 297 -17.99 -13.23 -3.21
N ARG A 298 -17.49 -12.02 -3.52
CA ARG A 298 -17.81 -10.79 -2.77
C ARG A 298 -19.24 -10.29 -2.95
N LEU A 299 -19.95 -10.71 -4.01
CA LEU A 299 -21.33 -10.29 -4.25
C LEU A 299 -22.37 -11.16 -3.51
N THR A 300 -22.00 -12.35 -3.00
CA THR A 300 -23.01 -13.27 -2.41
C THR A 300 -22.56 -14.14 -1.23
N GLY A 301 -21.26 -14.27 -0.95
CA GLY A 301 -20.80 -15.31 -0.02
C GLY A 301 -20.99 -16.74 -0.56
N THR A 302 -21.36 -16.91 -1.83
CA THR A 302 -21.54 -18.22 -2.47
C THR A 302 -20.20 -18.73 -2.98
N ASN A 303 -19.81 -19.92 -2.55
CA ASN A 303 -18.65 -20.60 -3.11
C ASN A 303 -18.97 -21.04 -4.55
N LEU A 304 -18.33 -20.42 -5.53
CA LEU A 304 -18.49 -20.77 -6.94
C LEU A 304 -17.59 -21.95 -7.35
N ASN A 305 -16.60 -22.31 -6.52
CA ASN A 305 -15.85 -23.55 -6.70
C ASN A 305 -16.78 -24.74 -6.48
N GLY A 306 -16.98 -25.51 -7.56
CA GLY A 306 -17.86 -26.68 -7.57
C GLY A 306 -19.30 -26.39 -8.01
N LEU A 307 -19.65 -25.13 -8.30
CA LEU A 307 -20.95 -24.82 -8.89
C LEU A 307 -20.98 -25.28 -10.35
N ASP A 308 -21.86 -26.23 -10.64
CA ASP A 308 -22.04 -26.83 -11.96
C ASP A 308 -23.52 -26.79 -12.35
N PHE A 309 -23.85 -26.06 -13.42
CA PHE A 309 -25.21 -25.94 -13.92
C PHE A 309 -25.56 -26.96 -14.99
N ARG A 310 -24.61 -27.77 -15.47
CA ARG A 310 -24.88 -28.83 -16.46
C ARG A 310 -26.01 -29.78 -16.06
N PRO A 311 -26.18 -30.16 -14.78
CA PRO A 311 -27.34 -30.94 -14.33
C PRO A 311 -28.69 -30.28 -14.59
N LEU A 312 -28.76 -28.95 -14.76
CA LEU A 312 -29.98 -28.21 -15.10
C LEU A 312 -30.24 -28.11 -16.62
N SER A 313 -29.38 -28.69 -17.46
CA SER A 313 -29.51 -28.60 -18.91
C SER A 313 -30.83 -29.14 -19.46
N TYR A 314 -31.52 -30.03 -18.74
CA TYR A 314 -32.85 -30.52 -19.11
C TYR A 314 -33.92 -29.41 -19.05
N LYS A 315 -33.77 -28.41 -18.16
CA LYS A 315 -34.67 -27.25 -18.07
C LYS A 315 -34.44 -26.27 -19.21
N TYR A 316 -33.21 -26.24 -19.74
CA TYR A 316 -32.76 -25.32 -20.80
C TYR A 316 -32.19 -26.10 -21.99
N PRO A 317 -33.00 -26.95 -22.66
CA PRO A 317 -32.49 -27.92 -23.64
C PRO A 317 -31.90 -27.27 -24.90
N ARG A 318 -32.18 -25.98 -25.14
CA ARG A 318 -31.67 -25.21 -26.28
C ARG A 318 -30.49 -24.31 -25.93
N GLU A 319 -30.09 -24.23 -24.66
CA GLU A 319 -29.02 -23.34 -24.24
C GLU A 319 -27.68 -24.06 -24.12
N ALA A 320 -26.69 -23.59 -24.88
CA ALA A 320 -25.32 -24.06 -24.77
C ALA A 320 -24.65 -23.56 -23.48
N SER A 321 -25.08 -22.42 -22.94
CA SER A 321 -24.54 -21.80 -21.73
C SER A 321 -24.57 -22.76 -20.53
N ILE A 322 -25.75 -23.26 -20.18
CA ILE A 322 -25.98 -24.21 -19.08
C ILE A 322 -25.25 -25.54 -19.32
N LYS A 323 -25.25 -26.05 -20.56
CA LYS A 323 -24.60 -27.32 -20.92
C LYS A 323 -23.08 -27.29 -20.80
N ASN A 324 -22.49 -26.10 -20.76
CA ASN A 324 -21.06 -25.91 -20.84
C ASN A 324 -20.50 -25.10 -19.64
N ASN A 325 -21.31 -24.74 -18.64
CA ASN A 325 -20.95 -23.73 -17.61
C ASN A 325 -20.37 -22.44 -18.23
N ASN A 326 -20.96 -22.03 -19.35
CA ASN A 326 -20.46 -20.93 -20.17
C ASN A 326 -21.41 -19.72 -20.02
N PRO A 327 -21.07 -18.75 -19.16
CA PRO A 327 -21.98 -17.68 -18.74
C PRO A 327 -22.52 -16.81 -19.87
N ALA A 328 -21.76 -16.65 -20.95
CA ALA A 328 -22.05 -15.70 -22.01
C ALA A 328 -21.84 -16.30 -23.41
N GLY A 329 -22.13 -17.60 -23.58
CA GLY A 329 -22.09 -18.25 -24.89
C GLY A 329 -20.73 -18.13 -25.62
N LEU A 330 -19.62 -18.09 -24.87
CA LEU A 330 -18.26 -17.92 -25.40
C LEU A 330 -17.98 -18.96 -26.49
N THR A 331 -17.74 -18.50 -27.71
CA THR A 331 -17.49 -19.35 -28.88
C THR A 331 -16.02 -19.77 -28.94
N TRP A 332 -15.77 -21.02 -29.29
CA TRP A 332 -14.42 -21.58 -29.42
C TRP A 332 -13.57 -20.78 -30.41
N ASN A 333 -12.44 -20.26 -29.95
CA ASN A 333 -11.46 -19.56 -30.76
C ASN A 333 -10.04 -20.01 -30.32
N PRO A 334 -9.20 -20.57 -31.21
CA PRO A 334 -7.88 -21.07 -30.82
C PRO A 334 -6.95 -20.02 -30.19
N SER A 335 -7.01 -18.77 -30.64
CA SER A 335 -6.21 -17.68 -30.05
C SER A 335 -6.69 -17.34 -28.64
N PHE A 336 -8.00 -17.37 -28.42
CA PHE A 336 -8.55 -17.18 -27.08
C PHE A 336 -8.28 -18.38 -26.17
N ALA A 337 -8.33 -19.61 -26.69
CA ALA A 337 -7.97 -20.83 -25.96
C ALA A 337 -6.54 -20.76 -25.40
N LYS A 338 -5.56 -20.37 -26.24
CA LYS A 338 -4.18 -20.10 -25.79
C LYS A 338 -4.10 -19.00 -24.73
N THR A 339 -4.98 -18.01 -24.83
CA THR A 339 -5.07 -16.95 -23.83
C THR A 339 -5.58 -17.54 -22.51
N LEU A 340 -6.65 -18.35 -22.51
CA LEU A 340 -7.14 -19.05 -21.34
C LEU A 340 -6.06 -19.94 -20.69
N ASP A 341 -5.28 -20.67 -21.48
CA ASP A 341 -4.14 -21.47 -21.00
C ASP A 341 -3.11 -20.60 -20.26
N ASN A 342 -2.73 -19.46 -20.86
CA ASN A 342 -1.79 -18.52 -20.24
C ASN A 342 -2.34 -17.93 -18.93
N TYR A 343 -3.66 -17.84 -18.79
CA TYR A 343 -4.33 -17.39 -17.58
C TYR A 343 -4.67 -18.53 -16.61
N GLY A 344 -4.29 -19.76 -16.93
CA GLY A 344 -4.56 -20.96 -16.13
C GLY A 344 -6.05 -21.14 -15.84
N ILE A 345 -6.90 -20.83 -16.83
CA ILE A 345 -8.35 -21.05 -16.78
C ILE A 345 -8.60 -22.41 -17.41
N ASN A 346 -9.23 -23.32 -16.67
CA ASN A 346 -9.51 -24.65 -17.17
C ASN A 346 -10.72 -24.64 -18.12
N TYR A 347 -10.56 -25.19 -19.31
CA TYR A 347 -11.64 -25.29 -20.30
C TYR A 347 -11.56 -26.61 -21.09
N TYR A 348 -12.65 -26.92 -21.78
CA TYR A 348 -12.75 -27.99 -22.76
C TYR A 348 -13.57 -27.52 -23.97
N LYS A 349 -13.54 -28.32 -25.03
CA LYS A 349 -14.35 -28.07 -26.22
C LYS A 349 -15.79 -28.47 -25.94
N GLY A 350 -16.68 -27.48 -25.83
CA GLY A 350 -18.09 -27.67 -25.48
C GLY A 350 -18.97 -28.09 -26.65
N THR A 351 -20.28 -27.95 -26.46
CA THR A 351 -21.29 -28.31 -27.48
C THR A 351 -21.07 -27.60 -28.83
N SER A 352 -21.49 -28.27 -29.91
CA SER A 352 -21.46 -27.69 -31.25
C SER A 352 -22.39 -26.49 -31.36
N ARG A 353 -21.97 -25.48 -32.12
CA ARG A 353 -22.82 -24.34 -32.51
C ARG A 353 -23.84 -24.78 -33.57
N PRO A 354 -24.92 -24.01 -33.79
CA PRO A 354 -25.80 -24.23 -34.94
C PRO A 354 -25.01 -24.39 -36.23
N SER A 355 -25.45 -25.29 -37.11
CA SER A 355 -24.71 -25.66 -38.33
C SER A 355 -24.38 -24.46 -39.23
N ILE A 356 -25.25 -23.44 -39.25
CA ILE A 356 -25.07 -22.20 -40.01
C ILE A 356 -23.96 -21.30 -39.47
N GLU A 357 -23.64 -21.41 -38.17
CA GLU A 357 -22.62 -20.60 -37.51
C GLU A 357 -21.24 -21.27 -37.50
N GLY A 358 -21.21 -22.61 -37.54
CA GLY A 358 -19.99 -23.41 -37.50
C GLY A 358 -19.24 -23.37 -36.16
N GLY A 359 -18.50 -24.44 -35.86
CA GLY A 359 -17.63 -24.54 -34.69
C GLY A 359 -18.32 -25.01 -33.40
N ASN A 360 -17.68 -24.72 -32.26
CA ASN A 360 -18.09 -25.17 -30.93
C ASN A 360 -18.15 -23.98 -29.97
N TYR A 361 -18.81 -24.16 -28.83
CA TYR A 361 -18.66 -23.29 -27.67
C TYR A 361 -17.46 -23.72 -26.82
N PHE A 362 -16.94 -22.82 -26.00
CA PHE A 362 -16.12 -23.20 -24.85
C PHE A 362 -16.99 -23.89 -23.79
N GLY A 363 -16.43 -24.88 -23.11
CA GLY A 363 -16.98 -25.44 -21.89
C GLY A 363 -16.00 -25.33 -20.72
N PHE A 364 -16.54 -25.20 -19.52
CA PHE A 364 -15.80 -24.96 -18.29
C PHE A 364 -16.17 -26.02 -17.24
N PRO A 365 -15.20 -26.48 -16.42
CA PRO A 365 -15.47 -27.54 -15.44
C PRO A 365 -16.42 -27.09 -14.34
N ASN A 366 -16.43 -25.80 -14.02
CA ASN A 366 -17.34 -25.16 -13.06
C ASN A 366 -17.63 -23.70 -13.50
N MET A 367 -18.53 -23.04 -12.79
CA MET A 367 -18.93 -21.68 -13.11
C MET A 367 -17.89 -20.60 -12.79
N GLU A 368 -17.00 -20.83 -11.84
CA GLU A 368 -15.90 -19.91 -11.57
C GLU A 368 -15.00 -19.77 -12.80
N GLU A 369 -14.58 -20.88 -13.40
CA GLU A 369 -13.77 -20.87 -14.62
C GLU A 369 -14.50 -20.19 -15.78
N GLY A 370 -15.81 -20.42 -15.92
CA GLY A 370 -16.63 -19.77 -16.94
C GLY A 370 -16.74 -18.26 -16.77
N LEU A 371 -16.96 -17.78 -15.53
CA LEU A 371 -17.04 -16.35 -15.22
C LEU A 371 -15.67 -15.67 -15.34
N ASN A 372 -14.61 -16.36 -14.95
CA ASN A 372 -13.23 -15.90 -15.13
C ASN A 372 -12.91 -15.72 -16.62
N ALA A 373 -13.26 -16.69 -17.47
CA ALA A 373 -13.10 -16.59 -18.92
C ALA A 373 -13.90 -15.42 -19.51
N PHE A 374 -15.13 -15.22 -19.04
CA PHE A 374 -15.99 -14.13 -19.52
C PHE A 374 -15.43 -12.76 -19.14
N ASN A 375 -14.94 -12.61 -17.92
CA ASN A 375 -14.27 -11.37 -17.48
C ASN A 375 -13.01 -11.09 -18.28
N LEU A 376 -12.17 -12.10 -18.48
CA LEU A 376 -10.96 -11.96 -19.29
C LEU A 376 -11.27 -11.54 -20.73
N LEU A 377 -12.33 -12.07 -21.34
CA LEU A 377 -12.76 -11.63 -22.66
C LEU A 377 -13.12 -10.14 -22.66
N TRP A 378 -13.83 -9.68 -21.64
CA TRP A 378 -14.18 -8.27 -21.48
C TRP A 378 -12.96 -7.38 -21.28
N ASP A 379 -11.98 -7.80 -20.48
CA ASP A 379 -10.77 -7.03 -20.24
C ASP A 379 -9.94 -6.88 -21.53
N ILE A 380 -9.83 -7.96 -22.32
CA ILE A 380 -9.21 -7.90 -23.65
C ILE A 380 -9.96 -6.92 -24.56
N LYS A 381 -11.29 -6.93 -24.52
CA LYS A 381 -12.13 -6.04 -25.34
C LYS A 381 -12.00 -4.58 -24.92
N LEU A 382 -12.08 -4.29 -23.63
CA LEU A 382 -11.91 -2.94 -23.09
C LEU A 382 -10.53 -2.37 -23.44
N ASN A 383 -9.48 -3.17 -23.31
CA ASN A 383 -8.12 -2.75 -23.67
C ASN A 383 -7.96 -2.50 -25.17
N ARG A 384 -8.59 -3.31 -26.03
CA ARG A 384 -8.47 -3.17 -27.50
C ARG A 384 -9.41 -2.12 -28.10
N MET A 385 -10.51 -1.82 -27.42
CA MET A 385 -11.59 -0.98 -27.93
C MET A 385 -11.94 0.18 -27.01
N GLY A 386 -11.09 0.52 -26.04
CA GLY A 386 -11.34 1.58 -25.07
C GLY A 386 -11.74 2.90 -25.70
N ASP A 387 -11.12 3.25 -26.83
CA ASP A 387 -11.41 4.48 -27.59
C ASP A 387 -12.72 4.45 -28.40
N LYS A 388 -13.34 3.28 -28.58
CA LYS A 388 -14.64 3.16 -29.25
C LYS A 388 -15.76 3.51 -28.28
N THR A 389 -16.81 4.11 -28.82
CA THR A 389 -18.06 4.30 -28.07
C THR A 389 -18.74 2.97 -27.78
N PHE A 390 -19.56 2.91 -26.73
CA PHE A 390 -20.35 1.73 -26.42
C PHE A 390 -21.25 1.31 -27.62
N GLY A 391 -21.82 2.25 -28.35
CA GLY A 391 -22.62 1.97 -29.54
C GLY A 391 -21.82 1.32 -30.65
N GLN A 392 -20.61 1.81 -30.94
CA GLN A 392 -19.69 1.18 -31.89
C GLN A 392 -19.25 -0.21 -31.42
N PHE A 393 -19.03 -0.39 -30.13
CA PHE A 393 -18.74 -1.71 -29.56
C PHE A 393 -19.91 -2.68 -29.76
N ALA A 394 -21.12 -2.29 -29.35
CA ALA A 394 -22.32 -3.11 -29.43
C ALA A 394 -22.66 -3.51 -30.87
N GLN A 395 -22.51 -2.59 -31.83
CA GLN A 395 -22.73 -2.86 -33.26
C GLN A 395 -21.72 -3.84 -33.86
N ASN A 396 -20.48 -3.85 -33.37
CA ASN A 396 -19.45 -4.79 -33.84
C ASN A 396 -19.58 -6.17 -33.21
N TRP A 397 -20.34 -6.29 -32.13
CA TRP A 397 -20.31 -7.46 -31.26
C TRP A 397 -21.63 -8.21 -31.21
N ALA A 398 -22.77 -7.53 -31.12
CA ALA A 398 -24.08 -8.14 -31.07
C ALA A 398 -24.66 -8.34 -32.47
N VAL A 399 -25.26 -9.50 -32.73
CA VAL A 399 -26.03 -9.76 -33.96
C VAL A 399 -27.24 -8.82 -34.03
N ASP A 400 -27.90 -8.58 -32.89
CA ASP A 400 -28.91 -7.54 -32.72
C ASP A 400 -28.50 -6.61 -31.57
N TYR A 401 -28.12 -5.38 -31.92
CA TYR A 401 -27.72 -4.37 -30.94
C TYR A 401 -28.91 -3.61 -30.34
N THR A 402 -30.14 -3.81 -30.84
CA THR A 402 -31.34 -3.09 -30.40
C THR A 402 -31.61 -3.22 -28.90
N PRO A 403 -31.50 -4.41 -28.28
CA PRO A 403 -31.69 -4.56 -26.83
C PRO A 403 -30.67 -3.74 -26.01
N TYR A 404 -29.43 -3.65 -26.49
CA TYR A 404 -28.38 -2.85 -25.85
C TYR A 404 -28.68 -1.36 -26.01
N ARG A 405 -29.12 -0.92 -27.19
CA ARG A 405 -29.48 0.48 -27.43
C ARG A 405 -30.63 0.95 -26.55
N ASN A 406 -31.64 0.10 -26.38
CA ASN A 406 -32.79 0.41 -25.53
C ASN A 406 -32.41 0.45 -24.05
N THR A 407 -31.51 -0.43 -23.60
CA THR A 407 -31.12 -0.52 -22.18
C THR A 407 -30.06 0.53 -21.80
N PHE A 408 -29.14 0.85 -22.70
CA PHE A 408 -27.94 1.66 -22.44
C PHE A 408 -27.86 2.90 -23.35
N GLY A 409 -29.00 3.42 -23.78
CA GLY A 409 -29.07 4.59 -24.66
C GLY A 409 -28.39 5.83 -24.07
N ASN A 410 -28.36 5.96 -22.75
CA ASN A 410 -27.71 7.04 -22.01
C ASN A 410 -26.17 7.01 -22.11
N VAL A 411 -25.56 5.85 -22.34
CA VAL A 411 -24.09 5.69 -22.50
C VAL A 411 -23.69 5.29 -23.91
N TRP A 412 -24.63 5.30 -24.86
CA TRP A 412 -24.43 4.83 -26.23
C TRP A 412 -23.25 5.52 -26.95
N ASN A 413 -23.06 6.82 -26.68
CA ASN A 413 -21.99 7.62 -27.29
C ASN A 413 -20.77 7.80 -26.36
N THR A 414 -20.74 7.14 -25.19
CA THR A 414 -19.63 7.21 -24.26
C THR A 414 -18.54 6.22 -24.66
N LYS A 415 -17.27 6.62 -24.61
CA LYS A 415 -16.14 5.69 -24.84
C LYS A 415 -16.14 4.58 -23.81
N LEU A 416 -15.74 3.38 -24.22
CA LEU A 416 -15.60 2.24 -23.30
C LEU A 416 -14.61 2.52 -22.17
N SER A 417 -13.54 3.28 -22.44
CA SER A 417 -12.55 3.70 -21.42
C SER A 417 -13.12 4.63 -20.35
N ASP A 418 -14.24 5.30 -20.64
CA ASP A 418 -14.82 6.33 -19.80
C ASP A 418 -16.03 5.81 -19.01
N LEU A 419 -16.43 4.54 -19.24
CA LEU A 419 -17.49 3.90 -18.47
C LEU A 419 -16.97 3.51 -17.09
N ASP A 420 -17.75 3.84 -16.05
CA ASP A 420 -17.47 3.33 -14.71
C ASP A 420 -17.69 1.81 -14.63
N GLN A 421 -17.05 1.18 -13.65
CA GLN A 421 -17.09 -0.27 -13.47
C GLN A 421 -18.52 -0.81 -13.27
N LYS A 422 -19.37 -0.07 -12.54
CA LYS A 422 -20.77 -0.49 -12.30
C LYS A 422 -21.56 -0.53 -13.61
N THR A 423 -21.33 0.43 -14.49
CA THR A 423 -21.92 0.44 -15.84
C THR A 423 -21.42 -0.73 -16.67
N ILE A 424 -20.11 -1.03 -16.65
CA ILE A 424 -19.53 -2.19 -17.33
C ILE A 424 -20.15 -3.50 -16.81
N ASP A 425 -20.30 -3.66 -15.50
CA ASP A 425 -20.89 -4.85 -14.88
C ASP A 425 -22.37 -5.01 -15.26
N THR A 426 -23.11 -3.90 -15.34
CA THR A 426 -24.50 -3.91 -15.80
C THR A 426 -24.59 -4.36 -17.27
N ILE A 427 -23.66 -3.92 -18.12
CA ILE A 427 -23.57 -4.35 -19.52
C ILE A 427 -23.21 -5.84 -19.62
N LYS A 428 -22.25 -6.33 -18.83
CA LYS A 428 -21.91 -7.76 -18.73
C LYS A 428 -23.12 -8.61 -18.32
N SER A 429 -23.85 -8.18 -17.30
CA SER A 429 -25.09 -8.84 -16.86
C SER A 429 -26.15 -8.86 -17.96
N ALA A 430 -26.36 -7.73 -18.65
CA ALA A 430 -27.28 -7.66 -19.77
C ALA A 430 -26.86 -8.56 -20.94
N GLN A 431 -25.56 -8.67 -21.22
CA GLN A 431 -25.03 -9.63 -22.18
C GLN A 431 -25.41 -11.05 -21.81
N MET A 432 -25.17 -11.47 -20.57
CA MET A 432 -25.54 -12.82 -20.12
C MET A 432 -27.04 -13.05 -20.24
N ARG A 433 -27.87 -12.04 -19.90
CA ARG A 433 -29.33 -12.11 -20.06
C ARG A 433 -29.77 -12.31 -21.51
N ILE A 434 -29.07 -11.69 -22.46
CA ILE A 434 -29.41 -11.74 -23.89
C ILE A 434 -28.88 -13.04 -24.54
N GLU A 435 -27.62 -13.39 -24.29
CA GLU A 435 -26.94 -14.50 -24.95
C GLU A 435 -27.13 -15.85 -24.25
N SER A 436 -27.40 -15.81 -22.94
CA SER A 436 -27.50 -16.98 -22.07
C SER A 436 -28.63 -16.84 -21.03
N PRO A 437 -29.90 -16.61 -21.45
CA PRO A 437 -30.98 -16.23 -20.55
C PRO A 437 -31.25 -17.21 -19.40
N GLY A 438 -31.13 -18.52 -19.64
CA GLY A 438 -31.26 -19.55 -18.60
C GLY A 438 -30.13 -19.50 -17.59
N MET A 439 -28.90 -19.31 -18.04
CA MET A 439 -27.75 -19.12 -17.15
C MET A 439 -27.85 -17.85 -16.32
N HIS A 440 -28.26 -16.74 -16.93
CA HIS A 440 -28.53 -15.49 -16.22
C HIS A 440 -29.59 -15.70 -15.13
N ARG A 441 -30.70 -16.37 -15.47
CA ARG A 441 -31.76 -16.68 -14.51
C ARG A 441 -31.26 -17.51 -13.32
N GLU A 442 -30.52 -18.59 -13.57
CA GLU A 442 -30.03 -19.46 -12.50
C GLU A 442 -29.00 -18.75 -11.62
N LEU A 443 -28.12 -17.93 -12.21
CA LEU A 443 -27.17 -17.11 -11.46
C LEU A 443 -27.89 -16.04 -10.62
N SER A 444 -28.95 -15.42 -11.13
CA SER A 444 -29.78 -14.49 -10.36
C SER A 444 -30.54 -15.18 -9.23
N ASN A 445 -31.04 -16.40 -9.44
CA ASN A 445 -31.73 -17.18 -8.40
C ASN A 445 -30.83 -17.47 -7.19
N ILE A 446 -29.53 -17.63 -7.41
CA ILE A 446 -28.53 -17.84 -6.34
C ILE A 446 -27.83 -16.54 -5.92
N GLY A 447 -28.35 -15.39 -6.35
CA GLY A 447 -27.87 -14.06 -5.98
C GLY A 447 -26.59 -13.60 -6.67
N VAL A 448 -25.96 -14.41 -7.52
CA VAL A 448 -24.65 -14.09 -8.13
C VAL A 448 -24.74 -12.88 -9.05
N ILE A 449 -25.91 -12.65 -9.65
CA ILE A 449 -26.19 -11.48 -10.49
C ILE A 449 -27.48 -10.84 -9.99
N VAL A 450 -27.41 -9.55 -9.65
CA VAL A 450 -28.55 -8.74 -9.18
C VAL A 450 -29.35 -8.16 -10.34
#